data_AF-A0A1G6YW17-F1
#
_entry.id   AF-A0A1G6YW17-F1
#
_cell.length_a   1.000
_cell.length_b   1.000
_cell.length_c   1.000
_cell.angle_alpha   90.00
_cell.angle_beta   90.00
_cell.angle_gamma   90.00
#
_symmetry.space_group_name_H-M   'P 1'
#
loop_
_entity.id
_entity.type
_entity.pdbx_description
1 polymer ?
#
loop_
_entity_poly.entity_id
_entity_poly.type
_entity_poly.pdbx_seq_one_letter_code
_entity_poly.pdbx_strand_id
1 'polypeptide(L)' 'MLEVTVKCTDCDKPFQFLGLQPGLDFNGARVSVDGLELNVGISPEGVKPSPLQNMMRGYDISLGRSGSNQ' A
#
# COMPACT_ATOMS: atom_id res chain seq x y z
N MET A 1 24.42 -3.92 5.45
CA MET A 1 23.01 -3.92 5.02
C MET A 1 22.17 -3.70 6.28
N LEU A 2 21.37 -2.64 6.31
CA LEU A 2 20.48 -2.32 7.44
C LEU A 2 19.06 -2.72 7.04
N GLU A 3 18.34 -3.36 7.96
CA GLU A 3 16.92 -3.72 7.79
C GLU A 3 16.07 -2.90 8.76
N VAL A 4 14.96 -2.35 8.27
CA VAL A 4 14.06 -1.50 9.05
C VAL A 4 12.65 -2.06 8.96
N THR A 5 12.03 -2.28 10.13
CA THR A 5 10.60 -2.62 10.24
C THR A 5 9.89 -1.53 11.03
N VAL A 6 8.76 -1.04 10.51
CA VAL A 6 7.96 0.00 11.17
C VAL A 6 6.69 -0.63 11.74
N LYS A 7 6.42 -0.38 13.03
CA LYS A 7 5.22 -0.84 13.74
C LYS A 7 4.48 0.32 14.38
N CYS A 8 3.17 0.18 14.56
CA CYS A 8 2.36 1.12 15.32
C CYS A 8 2.58 0.96 16.81
N THR A 9 2.88 2.04 17.52
CA THR A 9 3.03 2.00 18.98
C THR A 9 1.71 1.75 19.70
N ASP A 10 0.57 2.08 19.09
CA ASP A 10 -0.74 2.00 19.74
C ASP A 10 -1.42 0.63 19.53
N CYS A 11 -1.20 0.00 18.37
CA CYS A 11 -1.86 -1.28 18.01
C CYS A 11 -0.90 -2.42 17.66
N ASP A 12 0.42 -2.19 17.73
CA ASP A 12 1.51 -3.15 17.43
C ASP A 12 1.49 -3.77 16.01
N LYS A 13 0.58 -3.32 15.14
CA LYS A 13 0.51 -3.80 13.76
C LYS A 13 1.69 -3.30 12.93
N PRO A 14 2.18 -4.13 11.99
CA PRO A 14 3.17 -3.68 11.03
C PRO A 14 2.57 -2.60 10.12
N PHE A 15 3.40 -1.63 9.75
CA PHE A 15 3.05 -0.68 8.70
C PHE A 15 3.37 -1.28 7.33
N GLN A 16 2.43 -1.11 6.41
CA GLN A 16 2.62 -1.39 4.99
C GLN A 16 3.05 -0.12 4.25
N PHE A 17 3.94 -0.29 3.28
CA PHE A 17 4.33 0.77 2.37
C PHE A 17 3.28 0.93 1.27
N LEU A 18 2.81 2.16 1.06
CA LEU A 18 1.78 2.49 0.09
C LEU A 18 2.42 2.89 -1.24
N GLY A 19 1.89 2.37 -2.35
CA GLY A 19 2.30 2.76 -3.69
C GLY A 19 3.66 2.24 -4.15
N LEU A 20 4.36 1.44 -3.34
CA LEU A 20 5.59 0.74 -3.76
C LEU A 20 5.25 -0.60 -4.39
N GLN A 21 5.86 -0.89 -5.54
CA GLN A 21 5.73 -2.22 -6.14
C GLN A 21 6.50 -3.25 -5.31
N PRO A 22 6.00 -4.49 -5.19
CA PRO A 22 6.76 -5.57 -4.58
C PRO A 22 8.06 -5.82 -5.37
N GLY A 23 9.18 -5.92 -4.67
CA GLY A 23 10.48 -6.17 -5.28
C GLY A 23 11.58 -5.33 -4.62
N LEU A 24 12.77 -5.39 -5.21
CA LEU A 24 13.92 -4.59 -4.80
C LEU A 24 14.13 -3.48 -5.84
N ASP A 25 13.85 -2.24 -5.46
CA ASP A 25 14.05 -1.06 -6.30
C ASP A 25 14.99 -0.08 -5.58
N PHE A 26 16.20 0.06 -6.11
CA PHE A 26 17.23 0.96 -5.57
C PHE A 26 17.01 2.43 -5.94
N ASN A 27 16.06 2.75 -6.83
CA ASN A 27 15.86 4.09 -7.38
C ASN A 27 14.44 4.64 -7.09
N GLY A 28 13.48 3.81 -6.68
CA GLY A 28 12.07 4.18 -6.55
C GLY A 28 11.69 4.99 -5.31
N ALA A 29 12.50 4.96 -4.25
CA ALA A 29 12.23 5.70 -3.03
C ALA A 29 12.68 7.16 -3.16
N ARG A 30 11.83 8.10 -2.71
CA ARG A 30 12.19 9.51 -2.63
C ARG A 30 12.84 9.80 -1.28
N VAL A 31 13.79 10.73 -1.30
CA VAL A 31 14.46 11.23 -0.09
C VAL A 31 14.31 12.75 0.04
N SER A 32 14.67 13.30 1.19
CA SER A 32 14.87 14.74 1.40
C SER A 32 16.00 15.28 0.52
N VAL A 33 16.12 16.61 0.43
CA VAL A 33 17.14 17.27 -0.42
C VAL A 33 18.57 16.92 0.01
N ASP A 34 18.80 16.70 1.30
CA ASP A 34 20.08 16.26 1.86
C ASP A 34 20.29 14.73 1.79
N GLY A 35 19.28 13.97 1.38
CA GLY A 35 19.34 12.52 1.20
C GLY A 35 19.32 11.71 2.49
N LEU A 36 19.01 12.31 3.64
CA LEU A 36 19.07 11.66 4.95
C LEU A 36 17.70 11.20 5.48
N GLU A 37 16.60 11.67 4.90
CA GLU A 37 15.24 11.30 5.29
C GLU A 37 14.51 10.58 4.16
N LEU A 38 13.85 9.47 4.48
CA LEU A 38 13.04 8.71 3.55
C LEU A 38 11.63 9.31 3.44
N ASN A 39 11.22 9.68 2.23
CA ASN A 39 9.89 10.17 1.91
C ASN A 39 9.03 9.06 1.32
N VAL A 40 8.28 8.36 2.17
CA VAL A 40 7.43 7.23 1.76
C VAL A 40 6.08 7.27 2.48
N GLY A 41 5.01 6.95 1.75
CA GLY A 41 3.70 6.76 2.34
C GLY A 41 3.60 5.42 3.06
N ILE A 42 3.22 5.41 4.34
CA ILE A 42 3.00 4.19 5.13
C ILE A 42 1.62 4.23 5.81
N SER A 43 1.05 3.06 6.10
CA SER A 43 -0.21 2.92 6.84
C SER A 43 -0.18 1.64 7.67
N PRO A 44 -0.87 1.57 8.83
CA PRO A 44 -1.08 0.28 9.49
C PRO A 44 -1.77 -0.69 8.52
N GLU A 45 -1.40 -1.97 8.62
CA GLU A 45 -2.03 -3.04 7.85
C GLU A 45 -3.56 -3.05 8.03
N GLY A 46 -4.28 -3.18 6.91
CA GLY A 46 -5.74 -3.28 6.88
C GLY A 46 -6.51 -1.95 6.91
N VAL A 47 -5.83 -0.81 7.12
CA VAL A 47 -6.48 0.52 7.08
C VAL A 47 -6.64 1.04 5.64
N LYS A 48 -5.66 0.74 4.78
CA LYS A 48 -5.71 1.03 3.33
C LYS A 48 -5.32 -0.24 2.57
N PRO A 49 -5.84 -0.48 1.36
CA PRO A 49 -5.40 -1.62 0.58
C PRO A 49 -3.94 -1.45 0.18
N SER A 50 -3.11 -2.46 0.46
CA SER A 50 -1.73 -2.52 -0.03
C SER A 50 -1.70 -2.75 -1.56
N PRO A 51 -0.59 -2.47 -2.24
CA PRO A 51 -0.43 -2.80 -3.66
C PRO A 51 -0.72 -4.27 -3.98
N LEU A 52 -0.28 -5.21 -3.12
CA LEU A 52 -0.62 -6.63 -3.23
C LEU A 52 -2.12 -6.90 -3.05
N GLN A 53 -2.77 -6.25 -2.08
CA GLN A 53 -4.21 -6.36 -1.90
C GLN A 53 -4.99 -5.76 -3.08
N ASN A 54 -4.50 -4.68 -3.69
CA ASN A 54 -5.07 -4.13 -4.92
C ASN A 54 -4.89 -5.09 -6.11
N MET A 55 -3.73 -5.76 -6.22
CA MET A 55 -3.51 -6.79 -7.24
C MET A 55 -4.42 -8.02 -7.04
N MET A 56 -4.73 -8.40 -5.80
CA MET A 56 -5.66 -9.49 -5.48
C MET A 56 -7.14 -9.10 -5.60
N ARG A 57 -7.47 -7.81 -5.49
CA ARG A 57 -8.83 -7.25 -5.73
C ARG A 57 -9.09 -7.01 -7.21
N GLY A 58 -8.73 -7.98 -8.05
CA GLY A 58 -9.17 -8.02 -9.45
C GLY A 58 -10.70 -7.82 -9.51
N TYR A 59 -11.09 -6.80 -10.26
CA TYR A 59 -12.43 -6.31 -10.57
C TYR A 59 -13.56 -7.37 -10.53
N ASP A 60 -14.57 -7.15 -9.68
CA ASP A 60 -15.90 -7.75 -9.81
C ASP A 60 -16.74 -6.89 -10.76
N ILE A 61 -17.04 -7.40 -11.96
CA ILE A 61 -17.97 -6.77 -12.89
C ILE A 61 -19.35 -7.35 -12.60
N SER A 62 -20.09 -6.76 -11.66
CA SER A 62 -21.52 -7.04 -11.53
C SER A 62 -22.29 -6.21 -12.56
N LEU A 63 -22.52 -6.81 -13.74
CA LEU A 63 -23.45 -6.29 -14.75
C LEU A 63 -24.87 -6.26 -14.17
N GLY A 64 -25.30 -5.11 -13.68
CA GLY A 64 -26.68 -4.87 -13.28
C GLY A 64 -27.61 -5.00 -14.49
N ARG A 65 -28.36 -6.10 -14.57
CA ARG A 65 -29.49 -6.23 -15.50
C ARG A 65 -30.54 -5.19 -15.14
N SER A 66 -30.68 -4.18 -16.00
CA SER A 66 -31.85 -3.29 -16.05
C SER A 66 -33.08 -4.13 -16.40
N GLY A 67 -33.85 -4.49 -15.37
CA GLY A 67 -35.18 -5.06 -15.50
C GLY A 67 -36.16 -4.20 -14.73
N SER A 68 -36.72 -3.17 -15.37
CA SER A 68 -37.92 -2.47 -14.90
C SER A 68 -39.09 -2.91 -15.77
N ASN A 69 -39.88 -3.85 -15.26
CA ASN A 69 -41.24 -4.11 -15.71
C ASN A 69 -42.16 -3.86 -14.51
N GLN A 70 -42.84 -2.72 -14.54
CA GLN A 70 -44.17 -2.48 -13.97
C GLN A 70 -44.65 -1.11 -14.45
#